data_AF-A0A956ZYB4-F1
#
_entry.id   AF-A0A956ZYB4-F1
#
_cell.length_a   1.000
_cell.length_b   1.000
_cell.length_c   1.000
_cell.angle_alpha   90.00
_cell.angle_beta   90.00
_cell.angle_gamma   90.00
#
_symmetry.space_group_name_H-M   'P 1'
#
loop_
_entity.id
_entity.type
_entity.pdbx_description
1 polymer ?
#
loop_
_entity_poly.entity_id
_entity_poly.type
_entity_poly.pdbx_seq_one_letter_code
_entity_poly.pdbx_strand_id
1 'polypeptide(L)'
;MHCKEFKTRYQGLDATDSATMMQCLEHVQDCKPCLSYMSQVDLELKGIDLSAYPCIHMANYASFRCEHHPNLKDCSDATILYDARFDEYSLNSARAWVVPIQYCPFCGSELPESKRDRWFKELAALGYDNPRQQAIPEKYKSDLWYRTP
;
A
#
# COMPACT_ATOMS: atom_id res chain seq x y z
N MET A 1 -13.64 11.97 -23.36
CA MET A 1 -12.97 10.75 -23.86
C MET A 1 -13.80 9.53 -23.49
N HIS A 2 -13.91 8.52 -24.37
CA HIS A 2 -14.57 7.24 -24.04
C HIS A 2 -13.58 6.22 -23.45
N CYS A 3 -14.04 5.27 -22.62
CA CYS A 3 -13.17 4.32 -21.93
C CYS A 3 -12.26 3.50 -22.86
N LYS A 4 -12.74 3.13 -24.05
CA LYS A 4 -11.94 2.39 -25.03
C LYS A 4 -10.77 3.23 -25.55
N GLU A 5 -11.03 4.49 -25.85
CA GLU A 5 -10.04 5.47 -26.29
C GLU A 5 -9.02 5.75 -25.18
N PHE A 6 -9.49 5.89 -23.94
CA PHE A 6 -8.64 6.06 -22.77
C PHE A 6 -7.59 4.95 -22.63
N LYS A 7 -8.03 3.69 -22.64
CA LYS A 7 -7.12 2.55 -22.47
C LYS A 7 -6.03 2.51 -23.53
N THR A 8 -6.40 2.75 -24.79
CA THR A 8 -5.44 2.79 -25.91
C THR A 8 -4.43 3.93 -25.75
N ARG A 9 -4.88 5.12 -25.34
CA ARG A 9 -4.00 6.28 -25.18
C ARG A 9 -3.09 6.18 -23.97
N TYR A 10 -3.61 5.72 -22.83
CA TYR A 10 -2.83 5.66 -21.59
C TYR A 10 -1.73 4.61 -21.61
N GLN A 11 -2.00 3.42 -22.17
CA GLN A 11 -1.06 2.31 -22.19
C GLN A 11 0.23 2.59 -22.98
N GLY A 12 0.19 3.53 -23.92
CA GLY A 12 1.32 3.97 -24.74
C GLY A 12 1.63 5.46 -24.58
N LEU A 13 1.21 6.07 -23.47
CA LEU A 13 1.37 7.50 -23.26
C LEU A 13 2.85 7.86 -23.08
N ASP A 14 3.37 8.70 -23.96
CA ASP A 14 4.65 9.35 -23.77
C ASP A 14 4.52 10.38 -22.65
N ALA A 15 5.43 10.35 -21.67
CA ALA A 15 5.45 11.28 -20.53
C ALA A 15 5.55 12.76 -20.95
N THR A 16 5.92 13.04 -22.20
CA THR A 16 6.00 14.40 -22.76
C THR A 16 4.68 14.90 -23.38
N ASP A 17 3.68 14.04 -23.61
CA ASP A 17 2.36 14.44 -24.12
C ASP A 17 1.44 14.93 -22.99
N SER A 18 1.69 16.16 -22.56
CA SER A 18 0.92 16.83 -21.50
C SER A 18 -0.57 17.01 -21.85
N ALA A 19 -0.92 17.19 -23.12
CA ALA A 19 -2.30 17.40 -23.54
C ALA A 19 -3.13 16.11 -23.41
N THR A 20 -2.58 14.98 -23.88
CA THR A 20 -3.24 13.67 -23.69
C THR A 20 -3.29 13.29 -22.21
N MET A 21 -2.23 13.58 -21.45
CA MET A 21 -2.23 13.36 -19.99
C MET A 21 -3.38 14.11 -19.30
N MET A 22 -3.58 15.41 -19.59
CA MET A 22 -4.68 16.18 -18.99
C MET A 22 -6.05 15.59 -19.34
N GLN A 23 -6.28 15.18 -20.59
CA GLN A 23 -7.55 14.56 -20.98
C GLN A 23 -7.80 13.21 -20.27
N CYS A 24 -6.73 12.44 -20.04
CA CYS A 24 -6.79 11.20 -19.26
C CYS A 24 -7.14 11.49 -17.79
N LEU A 25 -6.50 12.50 -17.19
CA LEU A 25 -6.77 12.92 -15.81
C LEU A 25 -8.21 13.42 -15.63
N GLU A 26 -8.74 14.20 -16.57
CA GLU A 26 -10.14 14.64 -16.56
C GLU A 26 -11.09 13.45 -16.67
N HIS A 27 -10.80 12.46 -17.52
CA HIS A 27 -11.67 11.29 -17.69
C HIS A 27 -11.78 10.45 -16.41
N VAL A 28 -10.66 10.21 -15.71
CA VAL A 28 -10.64 9.33 -14.54
C VAL A 28 -11.28 9.94 -13.29
N GLN A 29 -11.53 11.25 -13.26
CA GLN A 29 -12.27 11.91 -12.18
C GLN A 29 -13.67 11.30 -12.00
N ASP A 30 -14.35 11.00 -13.12
CA ASP A 30 -15.70 10.45 -13.12
C ASP A 30 -15.74 8.94 -13.45
N CYS A 31 -14.60 8.33 -13.82
CA CYS A 31 -14.54 6.94 -14.27
C CYS A 31 -13.63 6.07 -13.39
N LYS A 32 -14.20 5.54 -12.30
CA LYS A 32 -13.49 4.62 -11.37
C LYS A 32 -12.81 3.43 -12.06
N PRO A 33 -13.44 2.72 -13.03
CA PRO A 33 -12.77 1.61 -13.70
C PRO A 33 -11.51 2.03 -14.46
N CYS A 34 -11.53 3.21 -15.09
CA CYS A 34 -10.38 3.74 -15.81
C CYS A 34 -9.32 4.27 -14.84
N LEU A 35 -9.70 4.84 -13.69
CA LEU A 35 -8.78 5.19 -12.61
C LEU A 35 -8.01 3.96 -12.08
N SER A 36 -8.71 2.84 -11.85
CA SER A 36 -8.08 1.59 -11.44
C SER A 36 -7.16 1.03 -12.52
N TYR A 37 -7.55 1.09 -13.80
CA TYR A 37 -6.70 0.69 -14.92
C TYR A 37 -5.44 1.55 -15.04
N MET A 38 -5.58 2.87 -14.89
CA MET A 38 -4.46 3.82 -14.88
C MET A 38 -3.43 3.43 -13.80
N SER A 39 -3.91 3.19 -12.59
CA SER A 39 -3.08 2.75 -11.46
C SER A 39 -2.38 1.42 -11.74
N GLN A 40 -3.07 0.48 -12.38
CA GLN A 40 -2.49 -0.80 -12.81
C GLN A 40 -1.31 -0.61 -13.76
N VAL A 41 -1.50 0.14 -14.85
CA VAL A 41 -0.44 0.42 -15.81
C VAL A 41 0.76 1.08 -15.13
N ASP A 42 0.53 2.09 -14.28
CA ASP A 42 1.61 2.80 -13.58
C ASP A 42 2.42 1.90 -12.66
N LEU A 43 1.75 1.00 -11.94
CA LEU A 43 2.39 0.07 -11.02
C LEU A 43 3.17 -1.02 -11.76
N GLU A 44 2.61 -1.54 -12.84
CA GLU A 44 3.30 -2.50 -13.72
C GLU A 44 4.55 -1.89 -14.35
N LEU A 45 4.48 -0.63 -14.80
CA LEU A 45 5.65 0.12 -15.32
C LEU A 45 6.73 0.34 -14.24
N LYS A 46 6.33 0.48 -12.98
CA LYS A 46 7.25 0.55 -11.83
C LYS A 46 7.79 -0.81 -11.40
N GLY A 47 7.40 -1.90 -12.07
CA GLY A 47 7.83 -3.26 -11.75
C GLY A 47 7.20 -3.82 -10.47
N ILE A 48 6.06 -3.28 -10.04
CA ILE A 48 5.35 -3.77 -8.85
C ILE A 48 4.57 -5.03 -9.22
N ASP A 49 4.84 -6.13 -8.51
CA ASP A 49 4.04 -7.35 -8.59
C ASP A 49 2.68 -7.14 -7.90
N LEU A 50 1.63 -7.00 -8.70
CA LEU A 50 0.28 -6.77 -8.21
C LEU A 50 -0.32 -7.98 -7.50
N SER A 51 0.17 -9.20 -7.76
CA SER A 51 -0.31 -10.41 -7.12
C SER A 51 0.09 -10.51 -5.64
N ALA A 52 1.10 -9.74 -5.24
CA ALA A 52 1.53 -9.61 -3.85
C ALA A 52 0.58 -8.77 -2.98
N TYR A 53 -0.44 -8.15 -3.56
CA TYR A 53 -1.37 -7.25 -2.86
C TYR A 53 -2.81 -7.73 -2.94
N PRO A 54 -3.65 -7.45 -1.94
CA PRO A 54 -5.07 -7.84 -1.93
C PRO A 54 -5.89 -7.21 -3.06
N CYS A 55 -5.49 -6.02 -3.52
CA CYS A 55 -6.08 -5.35 -4.67
C CYS A 55 -5.14 -4.25 -5.20
N ILE A 56 -5.48 -3.71 -6.37
CA ILE A 56 -4.70 -2.65 -7.01
C ILE A 56 -4.57 -1.38 -6.17
N HIS A 57 -5.61 -1.01 -5.41
CA HIS A 57 -5.56 0.15 -4.55
C HIS A 57 -4.54 -0.03 -3.43
N MET A 58 -4.49 -1.21 -2.82
CA MET A 58 -3.50 -1.49 -1.77
C MET A 58 -2.09 -1.52 -2.33
N ALA A 59 -1.88 -2.07 -3.54
CA ALA A 59 -0.61 -1.95 -4.24
C ALA A 59 -0.22 -0.48 -4.46
N ASN A 60 -1.15 0.36 -4.91
CA ASN A 60 -0.90 1.78 -5.18
C ASN A 60 -0.45 2.54 -3.93
N TYR A 61 -1.16 2.37 -2.81
CA TYR A 61 -0.80 3.10 -1.60
C TYR A 61 0.38 2.49 -0.84
N ALA A 62 0.52 1.16 -0.78
CA ALA A 62 1.62 0.52 -0.06
C ALA A 62 2.97 0.61 -0.80
N SER A 63 2.95 0.78 -2.14
CA SER A 63 4.15 1.04 -2.94
C SER A 63 4.61 2.50 -2.91
N PHE A 64 3.81 3.42 -2.35
CA PHE A 64 4.17 4.82 -2.23
C PHE A 64 5.48 5.01 -1.46
N ARG A 65 6.36 5.85 -1.98
CA ARG A 65 7.60 6.27 -1.33
C ARG A 65 7.67 7.79 -1.39
N CYS A 66 8.07 8.41 -0.29
CA CYS A 66 8.30 9.85 -0.21
C CYS A 66 9.80 10.10 -0.16
N GLU A 67 10.31 10.96 -1.05
CA GLU A 67 11.73 11.33 -1.07
C GLU A 67 12.14 12.13 0.17
N HIS A 68 11.20 12.88 0.76
CA HIS A 68 11.45 13.74 1.91
C HIS A 68 11.26 13.04 3.27
N HIS A 69 10.46 11.97 3.32
CA HIS A 69 10.10 11.30 4.57
C HIS A 69 10.46 9.80 4.49
N PRO A 70 11.65 9.41 5.01
CA PRO A 70 12.05 8.01 5.08
C PRO A 70 11.07 7.15 5.89
N ASN A 71 10.47 7.75 6.92
CA ASN A 71 9.37 7.15 7.69
C ASN A 71 8.03 7.69 7.17
N LEU A 72 7.29 6.87 6.44
CA LEU A 72 6.01 7.26 5.84
C LEU A 72 4.93 7.64 6.87
N LYS A 73 5.08 7.24 8.15
CA LYS A 73 4.19 7.69 9.23
C LYS A 73 4.21 9.20 9.42
N ASP A 74 5.32 9.84 9.07
CA ASP A 74 5.51 11.28 9.22
C ASP A 74 5.09 12.03 7.93
N CYS A 75 4.68 11.31 6.88
CA CYS A 75 4.28 11.88 5.60
C CYS A 75 2.77 12.03 5.49
N SER A 76 2.27 13.26 5.34
CA SER A 76 0.85 13.55 5.13
C SER A 76 0.26 12.93 3.87
N ASP A 77 1.10 12.68 2.87
CA ASP A 77 0.68 12.14 1.57
C ASP A 77 0.55 10.62 1.58
N ALA A 78 1.20 9.95 2.54
CA ALA A 78 1.11 8.51 2.73
C ALA A 78 -0.23 8.16 3.39
N THR A 79 -1.27 7.90 2.60
CA THR A 79 -2.63 7.64 3.12
C THR A 79 -2.80 6.27 3.79
N ILE A 80 -2.24 5.22 3.18
CA ILE A 80 -2.25 3.86 3.72
C ILE A 80 -0.82 3.45 4.03
N LEU A 81 -0.62 2.87 5.21
CA LEU A 81 0.65 2.30 5.64
C LEU A 81 0.51 0.78 5.68
N TYR A 82 1.58 0.09 5.31
CA TYR A 82 1.70 -1.36 5.46
C TYR A 82 2.87 -1.68 6.39
N ASP A 83 2.60 -2.45 7.45
CA ASP A 83 3.61 -2.94 8.38
C ASP A 83 3.85 -4.43 8.15
N ALA A 84 4.93 -4.75 7.43
CA ALA A 84 5.29 -6.12 7.09
C ALA A 84 5.52 -7.01 8.32
N ARG A 85 5.83 -6.46 9.50
CA ARG A 85 5.99 -7.27 10.72
C ARG A 85 4.69 -7.92 11.15
N PHE A 86 3.57 -7.24 10.88
CA PHE A 86 2.25 -7.65 11.29
C PHE A 86 1.38 -8.09 10.12
N ASP A 87 1.87 -7.99 8.87
CA ASP A 87 1.05 -8.15 7.66
C ASP A 87 -0.22 -7.30 7.73
N GLU A 88 -0.06 -6.05 8.16
CA GLU A 88 -1.18 -5.20 8.57
C GLU A 88 -1.20 -3.90 7.77
N TYR A 89 -2.37 -3.56 7.26
CA TYR A 89 -2.64 -2.27 6.61
C TYR A 89 -3.31 -1.33 7.59
N SER A 90 -3.02 -0.05 7.47
CA SER A 90 -3.57 0.98 8.35
C SER A 90 -3.76 2.31 7.65
N LEU A 91 -4.73 3.09 8.11
CA LEU A 91 -4.87 4.49 7.73
C LEU A 91 -3.82 5.32 8.47
N ASN A 92 -3.12 6.18 7.73
CA ASN A 92 -2.27 7.20 8.31
C ASN A 92 -3.12 8.40 8.71
N SER A 93 -3.33 8.60 10.00
CA SER A 93 -4.07 9.76 10.48
C SER A 93 -3.13 10.94 10.73
N ALA A 94 -3.54 12.13 10.29
CA ALA A 94 -2.88 13.40 10.60
C ALA A 94 -2.73 13.67 12.11
N ARG A 95 -3.40 12.89 12.99
CA ARG A 95 -3.30 13.01 14.45
C ARG A 95 -2.22 12.13 15.09
N ALA A 96 -1.29 11.57 14.32
CA ALA A 96 -0.21 10.68 14.76
C ALA A 96 -0.66 9.32 15.33
N TRP A 97 -1.85 8.85 14.94
CA TRP A 97 -2.33 7.51 15.25
C TRP A 97 -2.45 6.71 13.96
N VAL A 98 -2.03 5.45 14.02
CA VAL A 98 -2.17 4.50 12.93
C VAL A 98 -3.40 3.65 13.25
N VAL A 99 -4.40 3.66 12.37
CA VAL A 99 -5.66 2.92 12.57
C VAL A 99 -5.67 1.69 11.67
N PRO A 100 -5.58 0.46 12.22
CA PRO A 100 -5.61 -0.75 11.41
C PRO A 100 -6.97 -0.90 10.72
N ILE A 101 -6.94 -1.46 9.50
CA ILE A 101 -8.12 -1.68 8.67
C ILE A 101 -8.20 -3.14 8.22
N GLN A 102 -9.42 -3.66 8.11
CA GLN A 102 -9.69 -5.04 7.69
C GLN A 102 -10.18 -5.15 6.23
N TYR A 103 -10.62 -4.04 5.64
CA TYR A 103 -11.08 -3.95 4.27
C TYR A 103 -10.46 -2.75 3.57
N CYS A 104 -10.18 -2.89 2.29
CA CYS A 104 -9.72 -1.80 1.44
C CYS A 104 -10.80 -0.69 1.40
N PRO A 105 -10.49 0.55 1.81
CA PRO A 105 -11.48 1.64 1.86
C PRO A 105 -11.94 2.12 0.47
N PHE A 106 -11.30 1.65 -0.61
CA PHE A 106 -11.58 2.07 -1.98
C PHE A 106 -12.43 1.07 -2.75
N CYS A 107 -12.24 -0.24 -2.55
CA CYS A 107 -12.98 -1.29 -3.28
C CYS A 107 -13.60 -2.37 -2.40
N GLY A 108 -13.40 -2.34 -1.08
CA GLY A 108 -14.00 -3.31 -0.16
C GLY A 108 -13.35 -4.69 -0.13
N SER A 109 -12.24 -4.91 -0.86
CA SER A 109 -11.48 -6.16 -0.77
C SER A 109 -11.03 -6.42 0.66
N GLU A 110 -11.20 -7.66 1.12
CA GLU A 110 -10.70 -8.11 2.42
C GLU A 110 -9.16 -8.05 2.46
N LEU A 111 -8.62 -7.62 3.58
CA LEU A 111 -7.19 -7.48 3.82
C LEU A 111 -6.67 -8.67 4.65
N PRO A 112 -5.36 -8.95 4.63
CA PRO A 112 -4.78 -10.02 5.43
C PRO A 112 -5.09 -9.83 6.91
N GLU A 113 -5.31 -10.94 7.61
CA GLU A 113 -5.47 -10.92 9.06
C GLU A 113 -4.17 -10.41 9.71
N SER A 114 -4.31 -9.39 10.56
CA SER A 114 -3.19 -8.83 11.30
C SER A 114 -2.58 -9.87 12.23
N LYS A 115 -1.26 -10.02 12.11
CA LYS A 115 -0.45 -10.91 12.93
C LYS A 115 0.06 -10.22 14.20
N ARG A 116 -0.38 -9.00 14.48
CA ARG A 116 0.08 -8.18 15.61
C ARG A 116 -0.09 -8.89 16.96
N ASP A 117 -1.26 -9.45 17.22
CA ASP A 117 -1.53 -10.13 18.49
C ASP A 117 -0.67 -11.40 18.64
N ARG A 118 -0.54 -12.16 17.56
CA ARG A 118 0.35 -13.33 17.51
C ARG A 118 1.81 -12.93 17.77
N TRP A 119 2.26 -11.83 17.18
CA TRP A 119 3.62 -11.32 17.35
C TRP A 119 3.93 -11.01 18.82
N PHE A 120 3.03 -10.29 19.51
CA PHE A 120 3.21 -10.00 20.95
C PHE A 120 3.19 -11.28 21.79
N LYS A 121 2.29 -12.21 21.48
CA LYS A 121 2.18 -13.48 22.21
C LYS A 121 3.44 -14.34 22.07
N GLU A 122 4.00 -14.46 20.88
CA GLU A 122 5.23 -15.23 20.66
C GLU A 122 6.43 -14.59 21.35
N LEU A 123 6.56 -13.27 21.31
CA LEU A 123 7.64 -12.56 21.99
C LEU A 123 7.54 -12.68 23.52
N ALA A 124 6.36 -12.54 24.09
CA ALA A 124 6.13 -12.75 25.52
C ALA A 124 6.51 -14.19 25.94
N ALA A 125 6.15 -15.19 25.14
CA ALA A 125 6.53 -16.59 25.39
C ALA A 125 8.06 -16.83 25.36
N LEU A 126 8.81 -15.95 24.69
CA LEU A 126 10.27 -15.95 24.65
C LEU A 126 10.91 -15.06 25.74
N GLY A 127 10.12 -14.45 26.63
CA GLY A 127 10.58 -13.57 27.71
C GLY A 127 10.72 -12.09 27.33
N TYR A 128 10.15 -11.67 26.19
CA TYR A 128 10.13 -10.28 25.73
C TYR A 128 8.77 -9.64 26.00
N ASP A 129 8.49 -9.33 27.27
CA ASP A 129 7.21 -8.73 27.69
C ASP A 129 7.07 -7.25 27.33
N ASN A 130 8.18 -6.57 27.02
CA ASN A 130 8.19 -5.21 26.50
C ASN A 130 9.07 -5.09 25.23
N PRO A 131 8.58 -5.61 24.09
CA PRO A 131 9.33 -5.64 22.82
C PRO A 131 9.81 -4.28 22.30
N ARG A 132 9.22 -3.18 22.75
CA ARG A 132 9.62 -1.82 22.35
C ARG A 132 10.86 -1.32 23.08
N GLN A 133 11.18 -1.90 24.23
CA GLN A 133 12.30 -1.51 25.09
C GLN A 133 13.40 -2.58 25.15
N GLN A 134 13.14 -3.75 24.59
CA GLN A 134 14.06 -4.89 24.61
C GLN A 134 14.64 -5.15 23.21
N ALA A 135 15.86 -5.67 23.17
CA ALA A 135 16.47 -6.16 21.94
C ALA A 135 15.83 -7.50 21.55
N ILE A 136 14.76 -7.44 20.76
CA ILE A 136 14.07 -8.64 20.25
C ILE A 136 14.89 -9.32 19.13
N PRO A 137 14.67 -10.62 18.88
CA PRO A 137 15.37 -11.33 17.79
C PRO A 137 15.10 -10.69 16.43
N GLU A 138 16.12 -10.64 15.57
CA GLU A 138 16.08 -9.90 14.30
C GLU A 138 14.93 -10.31 13.39
N LYS A 139 14.58 -11.61 13.36
CA LYS A 139 13.45 -12.13 12.57
C LYS A 139 12.10 -11.48 12.89
N TYR A 140 11.89 -11.00 14.13
CA TYR A 140 10.65 -10.34 14.56
C TYR A 140 10.59 -8.85 14.15
N LYS A 141 11.66 -8.31 13.55
CA LYS A 141 11.68 -6.93 13.04
C LYS A 141 11.17 -6.81 11.60
N SER A 142 10.89 -7.92 10.92
CA SER A 142 10.30 -7.97 9.59
C SER A 142 9.22 -9.06 9.50
N ASP A 143 8.82 -9.44 8.30
CA ASP A 143 7.93 -10.55 7.99
C ASP A 143 8.58 -11.94 8.13
N LEU A 144 9.90 -12.00 8.33
CA LEU A 144 10.67 -13.25 8.38
C LEU A 144 10.19 -14.23 9.45
N TRP A 145 9.68 -13.74 10.59
CA TRP A 145 9.23 -14.61 11.68
C TRP A 145 7.99 -15.45 11.34
N TYR A 146 7.16 -15.04 10.37
CA TYR A 146 5.99 -15.80 9.93
C TYR A 146 6.07 -16.33 8.51
N ARG A 147 7.03 -15.86 7.70
CA ARG A 147 7.29 -16.38 6.35
C ARG A 147 8.24 -17.57 6.33
N THR A 148 9.03 -17.76 7.39
CA THR A 148 9.87 -18.96 7.52
C THR A 148 9.01 -20.11 8.04
N PRO A 149 8.96 -21.26 7.34
CA PRO A 149 8.21 -22.44 7.79
C PRO A 149 8.73 -23.02 9.11
#